data_AF-A0A2A2L4W9-F1
#
_entry.id   AF-A0A2A2L4W9-F1
#
_cell.length_a   1.000
_cell.length_b   1.000
_cell.length_c   1.000
_cell.angle_alpha   90.00
_cell.angle_beta   90.00
_cell.angle_gamma   90.00
#
_symmetry.space_group_name_H-M   'P 1'
#
loop_
_entity.id
_entity.type
_entity.pdbx_description
1 polymer ?
#
loop_
_entity_poly.entity_id
_entity_poly.type
_entity_poly.pdbx_seq_one_letter_code
_entity_poly.pdbx_strand_id
1 'polypeptide(L)'
;MAVGTLVAAWPFHWFYQKYGARYVFFLAGMISTIATGALPLCADLGFWAMIATRFFQGVSFGADFAAIGLIVVHWASLKQHGLFISLLSSFSQISVIFTMPVAGHLCESSFGWRSAFYVHAVISGTLFCVWFYYYRNTPLKHPNMTDIELEKIHRDKGSVKEKEPVPVKAIMTNPVMWAVWISAFGELMMSQFIVLYGPTYLKEILDYPVTHAGYFVAIPRALHLVFKIVSGLCSDRIKFLSEKVKMCIFNTIALTISGIFFLILGYIPKEHKYYALAAILTIECSTGFICGGFYKCATLVARQHSHFVLSQIQFIKCVSLFIEPLLVFLICTQGTLAEWRIVFIIHGVLLIGGNIIFCWFATGKPAAFTYSPTSNGSEMDPVDEQQQRCPICVNWEKSCTNCANSAPTPAPLPISARDENTFDFPYPFKN
;
A
#
# COMPACT_ATOMS: atom_id res chain seq x y z
N MET A 1 -15.74 -10.55 -9.77
CA MET A 1 -14.40 -10.18 -9.26
C MET A 1 -14.21 -10.61 -7.81
N ALA A 2 -14.97 -10.09 -6.84
CA ALA A 2 -14.78 -10.37 -5.41
C ALA A 2 -14.60 -11.87 -5.07
N VAL A 3 -15.47 -12.74 -5.59
CA VAL A 3 -15.39 -14.20 -5.42
C VAL A 3 -14.05 -14.76 -5.93
N GLY A 4 -13.60 -14.34 -7.12
CA GLY A 4 -12.32 -14.77 -7.68
C GLY A 4 -11.13 -14.34 -6.83
N THR A 5 -11.16 -13.11 -6.29
CA THR A 5 -10.12 -12.58 -5.41
C THR A 5 -10.04 -13.38 -4.11
N LEU A 6 -11.19 -13.70 -3.50
CA LEU A 6 -11.27 -14.48 -2.28
C LEU A 6 -10.73 -15.91 -2.48
N VAL A 7 -11.16 -16.58 -3.54
CA VAL A 7 -10.73 -17.95 -3.88
C VAL A 7 -9.22 -17.99 -4.13
N ALA A 8 -8.67 -16.95 -4.76
CA ALA A 8 -7.26 -16.92 -5.15
C ALA A 8 -6.30 -16.48 -4.04
N ALA A 9 -6.77 -15.76 -3.01
CA ALA A 9 -5.93 -15.19 -1.97
C ALA A 9 -5.04 -16.22 -1.26
N TRP A 10 -5.62 -17.36 -0.85
CA TRP A 10 -4.87 -18.43 -0.17
C TRP A 10 -3.92 -19.20 -1.10
N PRO A 11 -4.37 -19.68 -2.28
CA PRO A 11 -3.47 -20.29 -3.27
C PRO A 11 -2.28 -19.41 -3.64
N PHE A 12 -2.49 -18.11 -3.85
CA PHE A 12 -1.40 -17.20 -4.19
C PHE A 12 -0.34 -17.15 -3.10
N HIS A 13 -0.72 -17.14 -1.82
CA HIS A 13 0.25 -17.19 -0.72
C HIS A 13 1.18 -18.40 -0.83
N TRP A 14 0.63 -19.59 -1.07
CA TRP A 14 1.41 -20.81 -1.27
C TRP A 14 2.28 -20.75 -2.54
N PHE A 15 1.72 -20.29 -3.66
CA PHE A 15 2.47 -20.15 -4.91
C PHE A 15 3.65 -19.17 -4.76
N TYR A 16 3.46 -18.05 -4.08
CA TYR A 16 4.52 -17.06 -3.82
C TYR A 16 5.66 -17.64 -2.98
N GLN A 17 5.36 -18.47 -1.98
CA GLN A 17 6.39 -19.15 -1.20
C GLN A 17 7.18 -20.16 -2.04
N LYS A 18 6.50 -20.91 -2.91
CA LYS A 18 7.13 -21.99 -3.69
C LYS A 18 7.86 -21.51 -4.94
N TYR A 19 7.30 -20.54 -5.67
CA TYR A 19 7.78 -20.12 -7.00
C TYR A 19 8.29 -18.67 -7.03
N GLY A 20 8.05 -17.89 -5.97
CA GLY A 20 8.47 -16.49 -5.86
C GLY A 20 7.67 -15.52 -6.71
N ALA A 21 7.90 -14.20 -6.49
CA ALA A 21 7.09 -13.16 -7.11
C ALA A 21 7.23 -13.05 -8.64
N ARG A 22 8.40 -13.37 -9.20
CA ARG A 22 8.68 -13.21 -10.63
C ARG A 22 7.67 -13.94 -11.49
N TYR A 23 7.51 -15.24 -11.26
CA TYR A 23 6.63 -16.10 -12.06
C TYR A 23 5.17 -15.93 -11.67
N VAL A 24 4.88 -15.92 -10.37
CA VAL A 24 3.51 -15.91 -9.87
C VAL A 24 2.79 -14.61 -10.21
N PHE A 25 3.45 -13.46 -10.01
CA PHE A 25 2.86 -12.16 -10.33
C PHE A 25 2.74 -11.93 -11.84
N PHE A 26 3.70 -12.45 -12.63
CA PHE A 26 3.59 -12.45 -14.09
C PHE A 26 2.36 -13.23 -14.56
N LEU A 27 2.19 -14.47 -14.10
CA LEU A 27 1.04 -15.30 -14.48
C LEU A 27 -0.29 -14.66 -14.07
N ALA A 28 -0.37 -14.10 -12.85
CA ALA A 28 -1.54 -13.34 -12.42
C ALA A 28 -1.83 -12.16 -13.36
N GLY A 29 -0.79 -11.41 -13.74
CA GLY A 29 -0.88 -10.31 -14.69
C GLY A 29 -1.34 -10.71 -16.08
N MET A 30 -0.85 -11.85 -16.59
CA MET A 30 -1.28 -12.39 -17.89
C MET A 30 -2.73 -12.87 -17.86
N ILE A 31 -3.18 -13.50 -16.76
CA ILE A 31 -4.61 -13.82 -16.57
C ILE A 31 -5.46 -12.54 -16.62
N SER A 32 -5.01 -11.46 -15.97
CA SER A 32 -5.70 -10.17 -15.96
C SER A 32 -5.76 -9.56 -17.36
N THR A 33 -4.63 -9.61 -18.08
CA THR A 33 -4.49 -9.09 -19.44
C THR A 33 -5.45 -9.79 -20.39
N ILE A 34 -5.45 -11.12 -20.38
CA ILE A 34 -6.32 -11.94 -21.24
C ILE A 34 -7.79 -11.71 -20.86
N ALA A 35 -8.14 -11.76 -19.58
CA ALA A 35 -9.52 -11.57 -19.13
C ALA A 35 -10.05 -10.16 -19.46
N THR A 36 -9.18 -9.14 -19.39
CA THR A 36 -9.53 -7.76 -19.75
C THR A 36 -9.71 -7.61 -21.25
N GLY A 37 -8.82 -8.17 -22.07
CA GLY A 37 -8.93 -8.14 -23.53
C GLY A 37 -10.08 -8.99 -24.08
N ALA A 38 -10.42 -10.10 -23.42
CA ALA A 38 -11.54 -10.96 -23.79
C ALA A 38 -12.90 -10.35 -23.43
N LEU A 39 -12.94 -9.39 -22.50
CA LEU A 39 -14.19 -8.88 -21.96
C LEU A 39 -15.14 -8.30 -23.03
N PRO A 40 -14.71 -7.46 -24.01
CA PRO A 40 -15.61 -6.98 -25.05
C PRO A 40 -16.25 -8.11 -25.88
N LEU A 41 -15.51 -9.19 -26.16
CA LEU A 41 -16.03 -10.35 -26.88
C LEU A 41 -17.00 -11.15 -26.02
N CYS A 42 -16.67 -11.34 -24.74
CA CYS A 42 -17.54 -12.02 -23.79
C CYS A 42 -18.82 -11.24 -23.48
N ALA A 43 -18.83 -9.92 -23.66
CA ALA A 43 -20.05 -9.12 -23.57
C ALA A 43 -21.06 -9.49 -24.66
N ASP A 44 -20.60 -9.86 -25.86
CA ASP A 44 -21.48 -10.30 -26.95
C ASP A 44 -21.98 -11.74 -26.76
N LEU A 45 -21.15 -12.60 -26.16
CA LEU A 45 -21.50 -13.99 -25.87
C LEU A 45 -22.54 -14.12 -24.74
N GLY A 46 -22.76 -13.04 -23.98
CA GLY A 46 -23.81 -12.95 -22.98
C GLY A 46 -23.31 -12.99 -21.53
N PHE A 47 -24.28 -12.98 -20.62
CA PHE A 47 -24.05 -12.75 -19.19
C PHE A 47 -23.03 -13.70 -18.56
N TRP A 48 -23.12 -15.01 -18.81
CA TRP A 48 -22.25 -16.01 -18.19
C TRP A 48 -20.78 -15.88 -18.64
N ALA A 49 -20.53 -15.50 -19.89
CA ALA A 49 -19.18 -15.25 -20.37
C ALA A 49 -18.57 -14.00 -19.72
N MET A 50 -19.37 -12.95 -19.51
CA MET A 50 -18.94 -11.79 -18.72
C MET A 50 -18.65 -12.15 -17.26
N ILE A 51 -19.47 -12.98 -16.63
CA ILE A 51 -19.22 -13.43 -15.25
C ILE A 51 -17.91 -14.22 -15.16
N ALA A 52 -17.63 -15.11 -16.12
CA ALA A 52 -16.39 -15.88 -16.16
C ALA A 52 -15.15 -14.97 -16.30
N THR A 53 -15.15 -14.03 -17.24
CA THR A 53 -14.05 -13.05 -17.39
C THR A 53 -13.87 -12.20 -16.13
N ARG A 54 -14.97 -11.75 -15.51
CA ARG A 54 -14.95 -11.01 -14.24
C ARG A 54 -14.46 -11.85 -13.06
N PHE A 55 -14.64 -13.17 -13.10
CA PHE A 55 -14.07 -14.07 -12.10
C PHE A 55 -12.55 -14.11 -12.25
N PHE A 56 -12.03 -14.31 -13.47
CA PHE A 56 -10.59 -14.36 -13.72
C PHE A 56 -9.86 -13.03 -13.46
N GLN A 57 -10.48 -11.89 -13.78
CA GLN A 57 -9.96 -10.57 -13.34
C GLN A 57 -9.84 -10.50 -11.81
N GLY A 58 -10.83 -11.05 -11.10
CA GLY A 58 -10.82 -11.16 -9.65
C GLY A 58 -9.69 -12.05 -9.11
N VAL A 59 -9.47 -13.21 -9.74
CA VAL A 59 -8.35 -14.12 -9.40
C VAL A 59 -7.04 -13.34 -9.45
N SER A 60 -6.72 -12.70 -10.58
CA SER A 60 -5.50 -11.91 -10.72
C SER A 60 -5.33 -10.83 -9.65
N PHE A 61 -6.42 -10.14 -9.30
CA PHE A 61 -6.40 -9.09 -8.27
C PHE A 61 -6.05 -9.60 -6.87
N GLY A 62 -6.22 -10.91 -6.60
CA GLY A 62 -5.83 -11.54 -5.34
C GLY A 62 -4.31 -11.63 -5.13
N ALA A 63 -3.52 -11.46 -6.20
CA ALA A 63 -2.07 -11.61 -6.17
C ALA A 63 -1.33 -10.37 -5.63
N ASP A 64 -1.94 -9.18 -5.75
CA ASP A 64 -1.28 -7.89 -5.59
C ASP A 64 -0.60 -7.69 -4.22
N PHE A 65 -1.36 -7.74 -3.12
CA PHE A 65 -0.80 -7.44 -1.79
C PHE A 65 0.18 -8.50 -1.29
N ALA A 66 0.02 -9.76 -1.73
CA ALA A 66 0.99 -10.82 -1.43
C ALA A 66 2.32 -10.56 -2.15
N ALA A 67 2.28 -10.11 -3.41
CA ALA A 67 3.47 -9.67 -4.14
C ALA A 67 4.15 -8.49 -3.45
N ILE A 68 3.39 -7.46 -3.05
CA ILE A 68 3.92 -6.28 -2.34
C ILE A 68 4.69 -6.71 -1.09
N GLY A 69 4.10 -7.56 -0.25
CA GLY A 69 4.76 -8.06 0.96
C GLY A 69 6.06 -8.80 0.64
N LEU A 70 6.04 -9.71 -0.34
CA LEU A 70 7.21 -10.49 -0.72
C LEU A 70 8.34 -9.62 -1.30
N ILE A 71 8.00 -8.63 -2.13
CA ILE A 71 8.96 -7.67 -2.70
C ILE A 71 9.61 -6.87 -1.58
N VAL A 72 8.82 -6.33 -0.64
CA VAL A 72 9.34 -5.54 0.48
C VAL A 72 10.33 -6.36 1.30
N VAL A 73 9.97 -7.59 1.68
CA VAL A 73 10.83 -8.47 2.49
C VAL A 73 12.19 -8.72 1.82
N HIS A 74 12.21 -8.94 0.50
CA HIS A 74 13.43 -9.28 -0.22
C HIS A 74 14.26 -8.07 -0.66
N TRP A 75 13.61 -6.97 -1.06
CA TRP A 75 14.24 -5.86 -1.77
C TRP A 75 14.39 -4.59 -0.94
N ALA A 76 13.56 -4.39 0.09
CA ALA A 76 13.65 -3.19 0.93
C ALA A 76 14.63 -3.42 2.08
N SER A 77 15.44 -2.41 2.42
CA SER A 77 16.15 -2.39 3.71
C SER A 77 15.13 -2.17 4.85
N LEU A 78 15.44 -2.61 6.08
CA LEU A 78 14.53 -2.40 7.22
C LEU A 78 14.19 -0.92 7.44
N LYS A 79 15.16 -0.04 7.20
CA LYS A 79 15.00 1.43 7.28
C LYS A 79 14.05 1.97 6.21
N GLN A 80 13.89 1.29 5.08
CA GLN A 80 13.08 1.73 3.93
C GLN A 80 11.82 0.88 3.72
N HIS A 81 11.51 -0.07 4.61
CA HIS A 81 10.30 -0.91 4.53
C HIS A 81 9.02 -0.07 4.34
N GLY A 82 8.85 0.97 5.15
CA GLY A 82 7.68 1.86 5.06
C GLY A 82 7.59 2.60 3.73
N LEU A 83 8.72 3.03 3.16
CA LEU A 83 8.77 3.69 1.86
C LEU A 83 8.36 2.73 0.73
N PHE A 84 8.90 1.50 0.73
CA PHE A 84 8.54 0.49 -0.28
C PHE A 84 7.06 0.12 -0.22
N ILE A 85 6.51 -0.13 0.98
CA ILE A 85 5.08 -0.42 1.15
C ILE A 85 4.24 0.76 0.64
N SER A 86 4.62 1.99 0.99
CA SER A 86 3.91 3.20 0.57
C SER A 86 3.90 3.37 -0.94
N LEU A 87 5.07 3.27 -1.60
CA LEU A 87 5.20 3.36 -3.05
C LEU A 87 4.43 2.25 -3.76
N LEU A 88 4.62 1.00 -3.32
CA LEU A 88 3.96 -0.15 -3.93
C LEU A 88 2.45 -0.10 -3.75
N SER A 89 1.93 0.36 -2.62
CA SER A 89 0.48 0.52 -2.38
C SER A 89 -0.16 1.69 -3.14
N SER A 90 0.63 2.66 -3.62
CA SER A 90 0.14 3.81 -4.39
C SER A 90 -0.37 3.46 -5.78
N PHE A 91 -0.24 2.20 -6.21
CA PHE A 91 -0.83 1.69 -7.46
C PHE A 91 -2.34 1.96 -7.55
N SER A 92 -3.04 1.94 -6.41
CA SER A 92 -4.50 2.16 -6.36
C SER A 92 -4.91 3.59 -6.75
N GLN A 93 -4.05 4.59 -6.53
CA GLN A 93 -4.24 5.95 -7.01
C GLN A 93 -3.72 6.10 -8.45
N ILE A 94 -2.50 5.62 -8.72
CA ILE A 94 -1.83 5.76 -10.02
C ILE A 94 -2.66 5.13 -11.15
N SER A 95 -3.23 3.95 -10.91
CA SER A 95 -4.08 3.28 -11.89
C SER A 95 -5.30 4.13 -12.25
N VAL A 96 -5.98 4.73 -11.28
CA VAL A 96 -7.20 5.54 -11.53
C VAL A 96 -6.86 6.85 -12.26
N ILE A 97 -5.75 7.48 -11.91
CA ILE A 97 -5.25 8.71 -12.56
C ILE A 97 -5.05 8.49 -14.07
N PHE A 98 -4.61 7.29 -14.46
CA PHE A 98 -4.44 6.92 -15.85
C PHE A 98 -5.72 6.37 -16.48
N THR A 99 -6.35 5.38 -15.85
CA THR A 99 -7.45 4.62 -16.43
C THR A 99 -8.71 5.45 -16.64
N MET A 100 -9.09 6.32 -15.70
CA MET A 100 -10.36 7.05 -15.81
C MET A 100 -10.37 8.05 -16.97
N PRO A 101 -9.36 8.92 -17.16
CA PRO A 101 -9.34 9.83 -18.29
C PRO A 101 -9.20 9.12 -19.64
N VAL A 102 -8.33 8.11 -19.71
CA VAL A 102 -8.12 7.33 -20.93
C VAL A 102 -9.40 6.59 -21.32
N ALA A 103 -10.06 5.92 -20.37
CA ALA A 103 -11.33 5.26 -20.62
C ALA A 103 -12.43 6.25 -21.01
N GLY A 104 -12.54 7.39 -20.31
CA GLY A 104 -13.51 8.45 -20.64
C GLY A 104 -13.37 8.94 -22.08
N HIS A 105 -12.15 9.25 -22.50
CA HIS A 105 -11.85 9.71 -23.87
C HIS A 105 -12.12 8.63 -24.93
N LEU A 106 -11.68 7.38 -24.67
CA LEU A 106 -11.89 6.27 -25.60
C LEU A 106 -13.38 5.92 -25.76
N CYS A 107 -14.17 6.01 -24.67
CA CYS A 107 -15.61 5.75 -24.71
C CYS A 107 -16.39 6.76 -25.57
N GLU A 108 -15.98 8.04 -25.60
CA GLU A 108 -16.61 9.07 -26.45
C GLU A 108 -16.05 9.11 -27.88
N SER A 109 -14.90 8.48 -28.11
CA SER A 109 -14.32 8.37 -29.45
C SER A 109 -15.12 7.43 -30.38
N SER A 110 -14.83 7.50 -31.68
CA SER A 110 -15.41 6.58 -32.68
C SER A 110 -15.07 5.10 -32.44
N PHE A 111 -14.05 4.80 -31.64
CA PHE A 111 -13.68 3.42 -31.28
C PHE A 111 -14.55 2.83 -30.17
N GLY A 112 -15.33 3.67 -29.47
CA GLY A 112 -16.27 3.29 -28.42
C GLY A 112 -15.63 2.61 -27.20
N TRP A 113 -16.48 2.18 -26.27
CA TRP A 113 -16.07 1.65 -24.96
C TRP A 113 -15.18 0.41 -25.02
N ARG A 114 -15.29 -0.40 -26.08
CA ARG A 114 -14.50 -1.64 -26.24
C ARG A 114 -13.01 -1.36 -26.34
N SER A 115 -12.66 -0.24 -26.98
CA SER A 115 -11.26 0.17 -27.16
C SER A 115 -10.55 0.41 -25.83
N ALA A 116 -11.25 0.90 -24.80
CA ALA A 116 -10.70 1.07 -23.47
C ALA A 116 -10.17 -0.25 -22.91
N PHE A 117 -10.87 -1.37 -23.11
CA PHE A 117 -10.43 -2.68 -22.64
C PHE A 117 -9.21 -3.20 -23.40
N TYR A 118 -9.18 -3.05 -24.73
CA TYR A 118 -8.04 -3.49 -25.53
C TYR A 118 -6.77 -2.69 -25.23
N VAL A 119 -6.87 -1.36 -25.12
CA VAL A 119 -5.73 -0.50 -24.76
C VAL A 119 -5.17 -0.89 -23.39
N HIS A 120 -6.03 -1.07 -22.39
CA HIS A 120 -5.58 -1.49 -21.05
C HIS A 120 -4.98 -2.90 -21.05
N ALA A 121 -5.52 -3.83 -21.84
CA ALA A 121 -4.95 -5.17 -21.99
C ALA A 121 -3.55 -5.13 -22.60
N VAL A 122 -3.34 -4.35 -23.68
CA VAL A 122 -2.01 -4.22 -24.32
C VAL A 122 -0.99 -3.61 -23.36
N ILE A 123 -1.36 -2.55 -22.65
CA ILE A 123 -0.49 -1.91 -21.65
C ILE A 123 -0.16 -2.89 -20.52
N SER A 124 -1.17 -3.57 -19.98
CA SER A 124 -0.99 -4.56 -18.92
C SER A 124 -0.05 -5.68 -19.35
N GLY A 125 -0.29 -6.30 -20.52
CA GLY A 125 0.56 -7.36 -21.05
C GLY A 125 1.99 -6.90 -21.25
N THR A 126 2.19 -5.70 -21.79
CA THR A 126 3.53 -5.11 -21.96
C THR A 126 4.24 -4.94 -20.63
N LEU A 127 3.58 -4.35 -19.63
CA LEU A 127 4.17 -4.13 -18.30
C LEU A 127 4.51 -5.45 -17.58
N PHE A 128 3.65 -6.46 -17.68
CA PHE A 128 3.92 -7.77 -17.08
C PHE A 128 5.03 -8.53 -17.82
N CYS A 129 5.14 -8.40 -19.14
CA CYS A 129 6.30 -8.92 -19.89
C CYS A 129 7.60 -8.25 -19.44
N VAL A 130 7.60 -6.92 -19.27
CA VAL A 130 8.76 -6.18 -18.73
C VAL A 130 9.09 -6.65 -17.32
N TRP A 131 8.09 -6.84 -16.45
CA TRP A 131 8.26 -7.41 -15.12
C TRP A 131 8.95 -8.77 -15.18
N PHE A 132 8.47 -9.68 -16.02
CA PHE A 132 9.03 -11.02 -16.15
C PHE A 132 10.51 -10.99 -16.59
N TYR A 133 10.84 -10.09 -17.52
CA TYR A 133 12.20 -9.93 -18.03
C TYR A 133 13.13 -9.30 -16.98
N TYR A 134 12.70 -8.23 -16.32
CA TYR A 134 13.54 -7.41 -15.44
C TYR A 134 13.58 -7.91 -13.99
N TYR A 135 12.42 -8.19 -13.38
CA TYR A 135 12.34 -8.51 -11.95
C TYR A 135 13.01 -9.86 -11.61
N ARG A 136 13.65 -9.92 -10.44
CA ARG A 136 14.24 -11.14 -9.87
C ARG A 136 13.75 -11.33 -8.43
N ASN A 137 13.54 -12.59 -8.04
CA ASN A 137 12.99 -12.90 -6.71
C ASN A 137 13.90 -12.43 -5.56
N THR A 138 15.22 -12.49 -5.75
CA THR A 138 16.20 -12.07 -4.76
C THR A 138 17.16 -11.05 -5.37
N PRO A 139 17.62 -10.05 -4.58
CA PRO A 139 18.56 -9.03 -5.06
C PRO A 139 19.87 -9.66 -5.56
N LEU A 140 20.36 -10.71 -4.90
CA LEU A 140 21.57 -11.46 -5.29
C LEU A 140 21.54 -11.99 -6.73
N LYS A 141 20.34 -12.30 -7.26
CA LYS A 141 20.18 -12.86 -8.61
C LYS A 141 20.01 -11.78 -9.69
N HIS A 142 20.04 -10.50 -9.31
CA HIS A 142 19.82 -9.41 -10.24
C HIS A 142 21.14 -8.96 -10.88
N PRO A 143 21.23 -8.86 -12.22
CA PRO A 143 22.48 -8.62 -12.92
C PRO A 143 23.11 -7.26 -12.61
N ASN A 144 22.29 -6.26 -12.26
CA ASN A 144 22.75 -4.91 -11.94
C ASN A 144 22.91 -4.68 -10.42
N MET A 145 22.89 -5.73 -9.59
CA MET A 145 23.03 -5.60 -8.14
C MET A 145 24.51 -5.42 -7.77
N THR A 146 24.83 -4.37 -7.01
CA THR A 146 26.18 -4.18 -6.47
C THR A 146 26.31 -4.77 -5.06
N ASP A 147 27.54 -5.15 -4.67
CA ASP A 147 27.81 -5.68 -3.32
C ASP A 147 27.44 -4.67 -2.23
N ILE A 148 27.67 -3.39 -2.48
CA ILE A 148 27.32 -2.28 -1.56
C ILE A 148 25.81 -2.20 -1.34
N GLU A 149 25.00 -2.33 -2.40
CA GLU A 149 23.54 -2.34 -2.29
C GLU A 149 23.04 -3.61 -1.60
N LEU A 150 23.64 -4.75 -1.92
CA LEU A 150 23.30 -6.03 -1.31
C LEU A 150 23.55 -6.02 0.20
N GLU A 151 24.70 -5.47 0.63
CA GLU A 151 25.02 -5.28 2.04
C GLU A 151 24.00 -4.34 2.69
N LYS A 152 23.65 -3.20 2.08
CA LYS A 152 22.63 -2.28 2.61
C LYS A 152 21.25 -2.93 2.79
N ILE A 153 20.86 -3.84 1.89
CA ILE A 153 19.57 -4.55 1.99
C ILE A 153 19.58 -5.57 3.14
N HIS A 154 20.70 -6.27 3.36
CA HIS A 154 20.82 -7.31 4.39
C HIS A 154 21.23 -6.76 5.76
N ARG A 155 21.84 -5.58 5.81
CA ARG A 155 22.23 -4.92 7.05
C ARG A 155 21.01 -4.74 7.96
N ASP A 156 21.20 -5.04 9.25
CA ASP A 156 20.18 -5.00 10.30
C ASP A 156 19.03 -6.01 10.16
N LYS A 157 18.88 -6.68 8.99
CA LYS A 157 18.11 -7.93 8.86
C LYS A 157 18.93 -9.07 9.47
N GLY A 158 19.15 -9.02 10.79
CA GLY A 158 19.68 -10.18 11.52
C GLY A 158 18.93 -11.43 11.07
N SER A 159 19.62 -12.57 10.90
CA SER A 159 19.10 -13.79 10.26
C SER A 159 17.60 -13.91 10.55
N VAL A 160 16.75 -13.51 9.60
CA VAL A 160 15.31 -13.48 9.84
C VAL A 160 15.01 -14.88 10.30
N LYS A 161 14.67 -15.07 11.58
CA LYS A 161 14.27 -16.39 12.05
C LYS A 161 13.01 -16.65 11.25
N GLU A 162 13.13 -17.38 10.15
CA GLU A 162 12.10 -17.70 9.17
C GLU A 162 10.88 -18.43 9.80
N LYS A 163 10.85 -18.57 11.13
CA LYS A 163 10.00 -19.48 11.88
C LYS A 163 9.52 -18.95 13.23
N GLU A 164 9.51 -17.63 13.50
CA GLU A 164 8.71 -17.19 14.66
C GLU A 164 7.23 -17.23 14.26
N PRO A 165 6.42 -18.15 14.83
CA PRO A 165 5.05 -18.31 14.43
C PRO A 165 4.27 -17.04 14.79
N VAL A 166 3.47 -16.56 13.84
CA VAL A 166 2.61 -15.40 14.09
C VAL A 166 1.62 -15.76 15.22
N PRO A 167 1.51 -14.95 16.30
CA PRO A 167 0.58 -15.21 17.39
C PRO A 167 -0.85 -14.83 16.97
N VAL A 168 -1.42 -15.58 16.02
CA VAL A 168 -2.70 -15.28 15.34
C VAL A 168 -3.80 -15.02 16.36
N LYS A 169 -3.97 -15.91 17.35
CA LYS A 169 -5.02 -15.76 18.38
C LYS A 169 -4.89 -14.43 19.12
N ALA A 170 -3.68 -14.07 19.57
CA ALA A 170 -3.45 -12.84 20.33
C ALA A 170 -3.68 -11.57 19.50
N ILE A 171 -3.34 -11.62 18.20
CA ILE A 171 -3.61 -10.52 17.26
C ILE A 171 -5.12 -10.38 17.02
N MET A 172 -5.81 -11.49 16.74
CA MET A 172 -7.24 -11.51 16.43
C MET A 172 -8.12 -11.15 17.62
N THR A 173 -7.63 -11.24 18.85
CA THR A 173 -8.35 -10.80 20.06
C THR A 173 -7.97 -9.39 20.52
N ASN A 174 -7.00 -8.72 19.87
CA ASN A 174 -6.52 -7.43 20.32
C ASN A 174 -7.46 -6.29 19.86
N PRO A 175 -7.99 -5.46 20.78
CA PRO A 175 -8.98 -4.44 20.43
C PRO A 175 -8.40 -3.32 19.54
N VAL A 176 -7.09 -3.03 19.64
CA VAL A 176 -6.42 -2.04 18.78
C VAL A 176 -6.40 -2.52 17.34
N MET A 177 -6.20 -3.83 17.10
CA MET A 177 -6.22 -4.41 15.75
C MET A 177 -7.60 -4.30 15.12
N TRP A 178 -8.66 -4.54 15.89
CA TRP A 178 -10.04 -4.33 15.44
C TRP A 178 -10.33 -2.87 15.12
N ALA A 179 -9.85 -1.93 15.94
CA ALA A 179 -10.02 -0.50 15.67
C ALA A 179 -9.32 -0.07 14.36
N VAL A 180 -8.14 -0.62 14.10
CA VAL A 180 -7.43 -0.46 12.81
C VAL A 180 -8.25 -1.07 11.66
N TRP A 181 -8.73 -2.30 11.79
CA TRP A 181 -9.45 -3.00 10.72
C TRP A 181 -10.81 -2.38 10.40
N ILE A 182 -11.54 -1.86 11.39
CA ILE A 182 -12.78 -1.12 11.17
C ILE A 182 -12.49 0.17 10.40
N SER A 183 -11.42 0.88 10.75
CA SER A 183 -10.98 2.09 10.03
C SER A 183 -10.56 1.78 8.59
N ALA A 184 -9.83 0.67 8.39
CA ALA A 184 -9.46 0.17 7.07
C ALA A 184 -10.68 -0.23 6.24
N PHE A 185 -11.68 -0.87 6.86
CA PHE A 185 -12.93 -1.21 6.17
C PHE A 185 -13.67 0.05 5.70
N GLY A 186 -13.79 1.08 6.55
CA GLY A 186 -14.39 2.35 6.17
C GLY A 186 -13.67 3.03 5.01
N GLU A 187 -12.34 3.13 5.07
CA GLU A 187 -11.51 3.69 3.99
C GLU A 187 -11.65 2.89 2.69
N LEU A 188 -11.61 1.56 2.77
CA LEU A 188 -11.72 0.71 1.59
C LEU A 188 -13.11 0.76 0.96
N MET A 189 -14.18 0.79 1.77
CA MET A 189 -15.56 0.97 1.27
C MET A 189 -15.68 2.29 0.51
N MET A 190 -15.27 3.39 1.14
CA MET A 190 -15.24 4.71 0.52
C MET A 190 -14.42 4.74 -0.78
N SER A 191 -13.21 4.19 -0.74
CA SER A 191 -12.32 4.16 -1.90
C SER A 191 -12.90 3.33 -3.04
N GLN A 192 -13.58 2.23 -2.74
CA GLN A 192 -14.30 1.44 -3.76
C GLN A 192 -15.51 2.20 -4.31
N PHE A 193 -16.28 2.86 -3.47
CA PHE A 193 -17.43 3.68 -3.88
C PHE A 193 -17.00 4.73 -4.91
N ILE A 194 -15.96 5.53 -4.63
CA ILE A 194 -15.53 6.59 -5.55
C ILE A 194 -15.05 6.03 -6.89
N VAL A 195 -14.36 4.88 -6.91
CA VAL A 195 -13.91 4.26 -8.17
C VAL A 195 -15.08 3.69 -8.98
N LEU A 196 -15.96 2.94 -8.33
CA LEU A 196 -17.01 2.17 -9.03
C LEU A 196 -18.21 3.04 -9.38
N TYR A 197 -18.59 3.92 -8.46
CA TYR A 197 -19.84 4.67 -8.51
C TYR A 197 -19.66 6.17 -8.60
N GLY A 198 -18.44 6.69 -8.40
CA GLY A 198 -18.12 8.10 -8.64
C GLY A 198 -18.51 8.57 -10.05
N PRO A 199 -18.03 7.91 -11.14
CA PRO A 199 -18.42 8.31 -12.50
C PRO A 199 -19.92 8.19 -12.75
N THR A 200 -20.56 7.13 -12.23
CA THR A 200 -22.00 6.90 -12.34
C THR A 200 -22.79 8.01 -11.66
N TYR A 201 -22.43 8.38 -10.43
CA TYR A 201 -23.07 9.48 -9.70
C TYR A 201 -22.91 10.83 -10.42
N LEU A 202 -21.69 11.13 -10.90
CA LEU A 202 -21.43 12.36 -11.66
C LEU A 202 -22.27 12.44 -12.94
N LYS A 203 -22.44 11.31 -13.63
CA LYS A 203 -23.24 11.22 -14.85
C LYS A 203 -24.73 11.26 -14.58
N GLU A 204 -25.24 10.36 -13.76
CA GLU A 204 -26.68 10.13 -13.58
C GLU A 204 -27.35 11.18 -12.70
N ILE A 205 -26.64 11.73 -11.70
CA ILE A 205 -27.21 12.69 -10.75
C ILE A 205 -26.82 14.13 -11.05
N LEU A 206 -25.55 14.36 -11.43
CA LEU A 206 -25.03 15.72 -11.68
C LEU A 206 -24.98 16.10 -13.16
N ASP A 207 -25.38 15.18 -14.05
CA ASP A 207 -25.48 15.39 -15.50
C ASP A 207 -24.16 15.86 -16.12
N TYR A 208 -23.05 15.25 -15.69
CA TYR A 208 -21.74 15.45 -16.32
C TYR A 208 -21.53 14.45 -17.48
N PRO A 209 -20.92 14.90 -18.60
CA PRO A 209 -20.48 14.00 -19.66
C PRO A 209 -19.47 12.97 -19.16
N VAL A 210 -19.38 11.83 -19.85
CA VAL A 210 -18.57 10.67 -19.43
C VAL A 210 -17.08 11.02 -19.40
N THR A 211 -16.60 11.79 -20.38
CA THR A 211 -15.21 12.32 -20.38
C THR A 211 -14.93 13.12 -19.13
N HIS A 212 -15.77 14.13 -18.84
CA HIS A 212 -15.62 14.97 -17.67
C HIS A 212 -15.71 14.18 -16.35
N ALA A 213 -16.64 13.23 -16.24
CA ALA A 213 -16.74 12.36 -15.08
C ALA A 213 -15.44 11.56 -14.84
N GLY A 214 -14.79 11.08 -15.91
CA GLY A 214 -13.49 10.42 -15.83
C GLY A 214 -12.39 11.33 -15.26
N TYR A 215 -12.28 12.57 -15.75
CA TYR A 215 -11.33 13.56 -15.22
C TYR A 215 -11.62 13.94 -13.77
N PHE A 216 -12.90 14.11 -13.41
CA PHE A 216 -13.32 14.49 -12.06
C PHE A 216 -13.15 13.40 -11.01
N VAL A 217 -12.91 12.14 -11.41
CA VAL A 217 -12.46 11.08 -10.50
C VAL A 217 -10.93 10.99 -10.46
N ALA A 218 -10.25 11.21 -11.59
CA ALA A 218 -8.79 11.15 -11.67
C ALA A 218 -8.08 12.25 -10.87
N ILE A 219 -8.58 13.50 -10.93
CA ILE A 219 -7.97 14.65 -10.25
C ILE A 219 -7.97 14.49 -8.73
N PRO A 220 -9.10 14.19 -8.06
CA PRO A 220 -9.10 13.90 -6.62
C PRO A 220 -8.13 12.79 -6.25
N ARG A 221 -7.99 11.75 -7.08
CA ARG A 221 -7.06 10.64 -6.84
C ARG A 221 -5.59 11.03 -6.95
N ALA A 222 -5.26 11.93 -7.87
CA ALA A 222 -3.92 12.52 -7.97
C ALA A 222 -3.59 13.32 -6.71
N LEU A 223 -4.54 14.15 -6.24
CA LEU A 223 -4.34 14.93 -5.04
C LEU A 223 -4.27 14.05 -3.79
N HIS A 224 -5.11 13.03 -3.67
CA HIS A 224 -5.00 12.00 -2.62
C HIS A 224 -3.56 11.47 -2.55
N LEU A 225 -2.98 11.05 -3.68
CA LEU A 225 -1.60 10.55 -3.71
C LEU A 225 -0.59 11.58 -3.15
N VAL A 226 -0.71 12.85 -3.53
CA VAL A 226 0.14 13.93 -3.00
C VAL A 226 -0.03 14.07 -1.49
N PHE A 227 -1.27 14.20 -1.01
CA PHE A 227 -1.58 14.31 0.42
C PHE A 227 -1.13 13.07 1.21
N LYS A 228 -1.17 11.88 0.60
CA LYS A 228 -0.66 10.62 1.18
C LYS A 228 0.84 10.66 1.43
N ILE A 229 1.62 11.15 0.46
CA ILE A 229 3.06 11.31 0.61
C ILE A 229 3.37 12.38 1.66
N VAL A 230 2.71 13.54 1.58
CA VAL A 230 2.89 14.65 2.54
C VAL A 230 2.54 14.19 3.96
N SER A 231 1.44 13.47 4.14
CA SER A 231 1.01 12.93 5.44
C SER A 231 2.06 12.03 6.08
N GLY A 232 2.64 11.11 5.30
CA GLY A 232 3.74 10.26 5.77
C GLY A 232 4.94 11.08 6.26
N LEU A 233 5.40 12.03 5.44
CA LEU A 233 6.52 12.92 5.79
C LEU A 233 6.24 13.76 7.03
N CYS A 234 5.04 14.36 7.13
CA CYS A 234 4.63 15.14 8.28
C CYS A 234 4.55 14.29 9.55
N SER A 235 3.99 13.08 9.48
CA SER A 235 3.85 12.18 10.63
C SER A 235 5.21 11.82 11.27
N ASP A 236 6.26 11.77 10.47
CA ASP A 236 7.62 11.46 10.92
C ASP A 236 8.41 12.70 11.38
N ARG A 237 8.15 13.87 10.78
CA ARG A 237 8.83 15.13 11.13
C ARG A 237 8.24 15.80 12.39
N ILE A 238 6.96 15.59 12.68
CA ILE A 238 6.32 16.14 13.89
C ILE A 238 6.83 15.36 15.12
N LYS A 239 7.70 16.00 15.91
CA LYS A 239 8.29 15.42 17.14
C LYS A 239 7.71 15.98 18.44
N PHE A 240 6.98 17.09 18.37
CA PHE A 240 6.43 17.78 19.54
C PHE A 240 5.11 17.18 20.07
N LEU A 241 4.53 16.22 19.36
CA LEU A 241 3.31 15.50 19.76
C LEU A 241 3.62 14.02 20.03
N SER A 242 2.91 13.44 21.00
CA SER A 242 2.98 11.99 21.21
C SER A 242 2.46 11.23 19.98
N GLU A 243 3.01 10.03 19.72
CA GLU A 243 2.60 9.21 18.58
C GLU A 243 1.09 8.93 18.57
N LYS A 244 0.48 8.69 19.74
CA LYS A 244 -0.97 8.49 19.85
C LYS A 244 -1.73 9.71 19.33
N VAL A 245 -1.39 10.90 19.82
CA VAL A 245 -2.07 12.15 19.43
C VAL A 245 -1.90 12.41 17.94
N LYS A 246 -0.69 12.23 17.39
CA LYS A 246 -0.46 12.33 15.95
C LYS A 246 -1.39 11.40 15.19
N MET A 247 -1.36 10.10 15.49
CA MET A 247 -2.18 9.12 14.77
C MET A 247 -3.68 9.45 14.84
N CYS A 248 -4.19 9.88 16.00
CA CYS A 248 -5.58 10.32 16.13
C CYS A 248 -5.90 11.55 15.28
N ILE A 249 -5.01 12.55 15.22
CA ILE A 249 -5.19 13.75 14.37
C ILE A 249 -5.23 13.35 12.91
N PHE A 250 -4.24 12.60 12.43
CA PHE A 250 -4.18 12.17 11.03
C PHE A 250 -5.39 11.30 10.65
N ASN A 251 -5.81 10.39 11.52
CA ASN A 251 -6.98 9.55 11.29
C ASN A 251 -8.29 10.35 11.32
N THR A 252 -8.39 11.36 12.20
CA THR A 252 -9.55 12.25 12.27
C THR A 252 -9.66 13.13 11.04
N ILE A 253 -8.55 13.69 10.55
CA ILE A 253 -8.52 14.41 9.27
C ILE A 253 -8.99 13.47 8.16
N ALA A 254 -8.47 12.25 8.11
CA ALA A 254 -8.80 11.32 7.04
C ALA A 254 -10.25 10.85 7.04
N LEU A 255 -10.75 10.37 8.18
CA LEU A 255 -12.05 9.70 8.24
C LEU A 255 -13.18 10.65 8.63
N THR A 256 -12.99 11.54 9.60
CA THR A 256 -14.07 12.42 10.05
C THR A 256 -14.39 13.50 9.02
N ILE A 257 -13.39 14.14 8.43
CA ILE A 257 -13.64 15.15 7.38
C ILE A 257 -14.30 14.47 6.18
N SER A 258 -13.77 13.35 5.70
CA SER A 258 -14.40 12.56 4.63
C SER A 258 -15.85 12.19 4.97
N GLY A 259 -16.09 11.69 6.18
CA GLY A 259 -17.43 11.30 6.61
C GLY A 259 -18.42 12.46 6.65
N ILE A 260 -18.00 13.63 7.15
CA ILE A 260 -18.82 14.85 7.13
C ILE A 260 -19.15 15.27 5.70
N PHE A 261 -18.16 15.27 4.80
CA PHE A 261 -18.39 15.65 3.41
C PHE A 261 -19.22 14.63 2.63
N PHE A 262 -19.17 13.34 2.98
CA PHE A 262 -20.13 12.35 2.50
C PHE A 262 -21.56 12.70 2.92
N LEU A 263 -21.77 13.04 4.20
CA LEU A 263 -23.09 13.45 4.69
C LEU A 263 -23.59 14.68 3.95
N ILE A 264 -22.73 15.68 3.71
CA ILE A 264 -23.07 16.90 2.96
C ILE A 264 -23.41 16.56 1.50
N LEU A 265 -22.65 15.68 0.85
CA LEU A 265 -22.78 15.35 -0.57
C LEU A 265 -24.21 14.87 -0.93
N GLY A 266 -24.86 14.12 -0.05
CA GLY A 266 -26.24 13.63 -0.28
C GLY A 266 -27.33 14.69 -0.27
N TYR A 267 -27.02 15.94 0.11
CA TYR A 267 -27.97 17.05 0.10
C TYR A 267 -27.68 18.07 -0.98
N ILE A 268 -26.61 17.90 -1.78
CA ILE A 268 -26.27 18.83 -2.85
C ILE A 268 -27.08 18.47 -4.10
N PRO A 269 -27.98 19.36 -4.58
CA PRO A 269 -28.75 19.10 -5.78
C PRO A 269 -27.93 19.40 -7.04
N LYS A 270 -28.41 18.95 -8.21
CA LYS A 270 -27.69 19.04 -9.50
C LYS A 270 -27.37 20.48 -9.90
N GLU A 271 -28.21 21.45 -9.51
CA GLU A 271 -28.04 22.89 -9.77
C GLU A 271 -26.76 23.43 -9.11
N HIS A 272 -26.28 22.72 -8.09
CA HIS A 272 -25.12 23.05 -7.27
C HIS A 272 -23.97 22.06 -7.47
N LYS A 273 -23.88 21.42 -8.65
CA LYS A 273 -22.90 20.37 -8.97
C LYS A 273 -21.42 20.72 -8.71
N TYR A 274 -21.03 21.98 -8.79
CA TYR A 274 -19.66 22.41 -8.44
C TYR A 274 -19.33 22.20 -6.96
N TYR A 275 -20.30 22.36 -6.06
CA TYR A 275 -20.13 22.06 -4.63
C TYR A 275 -20.00 20.56 -4.38
N ALA A 276 -20.71 19.73 -5.16
CA ALA A 276 -20.56 18.28 -5.09
C ALA A 276 -19.16 17.83 -5.53
N LEU A 277 -18.61 18.43 -6.59
CA LEU A 277 -17.22 18.20 -6.99
C LEU A 277 -16.23 18.63 -5.90
N ALA A 278 -16.43 19.80 -5.28
CA ALA A 278 -15.60 20.26 -4.17
C ALA A 278 -15.68 19.31 -2.96
N ALA A 279 -16.85 18.73 -2.69
CA ALA A 279 -17.03 17.74 -1.63
C ALA A 279 -16.28 16.44 -1.94
N ILE A 280 -16.40 15.90 -3.16
CA ILE A 280 -15.65 14.71 -3.61
C ILE A 280 -14.13 14.94 -3.52
N LEU A 281 -13.67 16.12 -3.95
CA LEU A 281 -12.27 16.52 -3.83
C LEU A 281 -11.81 16.55 -2.37
N THR A 282 -12.63 17.10 -1.49
CA THR A 282 -12.31 17.19 -0.06
C THR A 282 -12.25 15.80 0.59
N ILE A 283 -13.16 14.90 0.23
CA ILE A 283 -13.17 13.49 0.69
C ILE A 283 -11.85 12.80 0.32
N GLU A 284 -11.44 12.86 -0.94
CA GLU A 284 -10.23 12.18 -1.41
C GLU A 284 -8.94 12.82 -0.85
N CYS A 285 -8.86 14.15 -0.84
CA CYS A 285 -7.70 14.87 -0.28
C CYS A 285 -7.54 14.59 1.22
N SER A 286 -8.63 14.65 1.98
CA SER A 286 -8.58 14.39 3.42
C SER A 286 -8.21 12.94 3.71
N THR A 287 -8.75 11.97 2.97
CA THR A 287 -8.36 10.55 3.11
C THR A 287 -6.87 10.32 2.83
N GLY A 288 -6.22 11.15 2.03
CA GLY A 288 -4.76 11.11 1.87
C GLY A 288 -4.00 11.12 3.20
N PHE A 289 -4.56 11.66 4.28
CA PHE A 289 -3.91 11.66 5.58
C PHE A 289 -3.83 10.29 6.29
N ILE A 290 -4.45 9.25 5.74
CA ILE A 290 -4.62 7.94 6.40
C ILE A 290 -3.32 7.21 6.75
N CYS A 291 -2.25 7.41 5.98
CA CYS A 291 -0.93 6.81 6.26
C CYS A 291 -0.39 7.20 7.64
N GLY A 292 -0.66 8.43 8.08
CA GLY A 292 -0.29 8.90 9.42
C GLY A 292 -1.21 8.41 10.53
N GLY A 293 -2.34 7.78 10.20
CA GLY A 293 -3.39 7.30 11.12
C GLY A 293 -3.30 5.80 11.39
N PHE A 294 -4.36 5.05 11.05
CA PHE A 294 -4.45 3.63 11.42
C PHE A 294 -3.35 2.74 10.82
N TYR A 295 -2.83 3.05 9.62
CA TYR A 295 -1.74 2.27 9.01
C TYR A 295 -0.47 2.35 9.87
N LYS A 296 -0.13 3.54 10.38
CA LYS A 296 0.99 3.73 11.31
C LYS A 296 0.71 3.08 12.66
N CYS A 297 -0.53 3.13 13.16
CA CYS A 297 -0.91 2.43 14.40
C CYS A 297 -0.71 0.92 14.27
N ALA A 298 -1.15 0.31 13.17
CA ALA A 298 -0.99 -1.11 12.90
C ALA A 298 0.49 -1.54 12.96
N THR A 299 1.37 -0.78 12.32
CA THR A 299 2.80 -1.11 12.26
C THR A 299 3.51 -0.91 13.60
N LEU A 300 3.20 0.18 14.32
CA LEU A 300 3.79 0.47 15.64
C LEU A 300 3.36 -0.53 16.72
N VAL A 301 2.11 -0.97 16.69
CA VAL A 301 1.58 -1.88 17.70
C VAL A 301 1.97 -3.32 17.42
N ALA A 302 1.94 -3.76 16.16
CA ALA A 302 2.21 -5.15 15.78
C ALA A 302 3.68 -5.47 15.51
N ARG A 303 4.53 -4.45 15.30
CA ARG A 303 6.00 -4.59 15.12
C ARG A 303 6.37 -5.68 14.11
N GLN A 304 7.08 -6.72 14.52
CA GLN A 304 7.50 -7.82 13.65
C GLN A 304 6.33 -8.59 13.02
N HIS A 305 5.14 -8.55 13.64
CA HIS A 305 3.92 -9.19 13.13
C HIS A 305 3.05 -8.24 12.28
N SER A 306 3.51 -7.04 11.97
CA SER A 306 2.78 -6.06 11.15
C SER A 306 2.40 -6.59 9.77
N HIS A 307 3.22 -7.46 9.17
CA HIS A 307 2.93 -8.12 7.89
C HIS A 307 1.61 -8.90 7.93
N PHE A 308 1.32 -9.62 9.02
CA PHE A 308 0.08 -10.36 9.20
C PHE A 308 -1.10 -9.40 9.34
N VAL A 309 -0.98 -8.35 10.17
CA VAL A 309 -2.05 -7.35 10.37
C VAL A 309 -2.40 -6.63 9.08
N LEU A 310 -1.40 -6.25 8.28
CA LEU A 310 -1.59 -5.63 6.96
C LEU A 310 -2.18 -6.62 5.95
N SER A 311 -1.85 -7.91 6.01
CA SER A 311 -2.46 -8.92 5.13
C SER A 311 -3.97 -9.08 5.37
N GLN A 312 -4.45 -8.86 6.61
CA GLN A 312 -5.89 -8.89 6.89
C GLN A 312 -6.64 -7.73 6.21
N ILE A 313 -5.98 -6.59 5.96
CA ILE A 313 -6.58 -5.48 5.19
C ILE A 313 -6.92 -5.92 3.76
N GLN A 314 -6.15 -6.84 3.16
CA GLN A 314 -6.51 -7.41 1.86
C GLN A 314 -7.79 -8.26 1.92
N PHE A 315 -7.99 -9.01 3.00
CA PHE A 315 -9.25 -9.73 3.19
C PHE A 315 -10.41 -8.76 3.35
N ILE A 316 -10.23 -7.71 4.15
CA ILE A 316 -11.22 -6.62 4.32
C ILE A 316 -11.55 -5.98 2.97
N LYS A 317 -10.56 -5.73 2.12
CA LYS A 317 -10.77 -5.22 0.76
C LYS A 317 -11.63 -6.15 -0.09
N CYS A 318 -11.47 -7.47 0.04
CA CYS A 318 -12.32 -8.44 -0.66
C CYS A 318 -13.77 -8.36 -0.19
N VAL A 319 -13.99 -8.20 1.12
CA VAL A 319 -15.32 -7.99 1.70
C VAL A 319 -15.92 -6.67 1.21
N SER A 320 -15.13 -5.59 1.21
CA SER A 320 -15.54 -4.28 0.67
C SER A 320 -15.96 -4.36 -0.81
N LEU A 321 -15.21 -5.10 -1.65
CA LEU A 321 -15.56 -5.32 -3.06
C LEU A 321 -16.88 -6.06 -3.27
N PHE A 322 -17.35 -6.81 -2.27
CA PHE A 322 -18.63 -7.50 -2.32
C PHE A 322 -19.77 -6.63 -1.76
N ILE A 323 -19.52 -5.97 -0.62
CA ILE A 323 -20.53 -5.16 0.06
C ILE A 323 -20.88 -3.91 -0.75
N GLU A 324 -19.89 -3.24 -1.37
CA GLU A 324 -20.15 -1.94 -2.03
C GLU A 324 -21.16 -2.08 -3.18
N PRO A 325 -20.98 -3.02 -4.13
CA PRO A 325 -21.94 -3.14 -5.21
C PRO A 325 -23.32 -3.62 -4.75
N LEU A 326 -23.35 -4.47 -3.72
CA LEU A 326 -24.60 -4.94 -3.12
C LEU A 326 -25.35 -3.78 -2.45
N LEU A 327 -24.63 -2.91 -1.74
CA LEU A 327 -25.17 -1.73 -1.09
C LEU A 327 -25.86 -0.81 -2.11
N VAL A 328 -25.16 -0.46 -3.19
CA VAL A 328 -25.71 0.40 -4.24
C VAL A 328 -26.86 -0.29 -4.98
N PHE A 329 -26.74 -1.58 -5.29
CA PHE A 329 -27.81 -2.33 -5.96
C PHE A 329 -29.12 -2.38 -5.15
N LEU A 330 -29.04 -2.54 -3.83
CA LEU A 330 -30.22 -2.61 -2.97
C LEU A 330 -30.88 -1.25 -2.73
N ILE A 331 -30.11 -0.15 -2.80
CA ILE A 331 -30.58 1.19 -2.44
C ILE A 331 -30.96 2.01 -3.68
N CYS A 332 -30.12 2.02 -4.71
CA CYS A 332 -30.27 2.89 -5.89
C CYS A 332 -31.06 2.17 -6.99
N THR A 333 -32.39 2.12 -6.85
CA THR A 333 -33.27 1.44 -7.81
C THR A 333 -33.79 2.36 -8.90
N GLN A 334 -34.02 3.64 -8.59
CA GLN A 334 -34.58 4.65 -9.50
C GLN A 334 -33.55 5.71 -9.92
N GLY A 335 -32.34 5.66 -9.37
CA GLY A 335 -31.28 6.61 -9.68
C GLY A 335 -31.59 8.03 -9.17
N THR A 336 -32.25 8.15 -8.02
CA THR A 336 -32.63 9.47 -7.48
C THR A 336 -31.61 9.96 -6.44
N LEU A 337 -31.47 11.28 -6.31
CA LEU A 337 -30.60 11.87 -5.28
C LEU A 337 -30.95 11.39 -3.85
N ALA A 338 -32.23 11.12 -3.59
CA ALA A 338 -32.69 10.62 -2.29
C ALA A 338 -32.17 9.20 -1.98
N GLU A 339 -32.09 8.32 -2.97
CA GLU A 339 -31.49 6.98 -2.82
C GLU A 339 -29.98 7.10 -2.59
N TRP A 340 -29.28 7.88 -3.42
CA TRP A 340 -27.83 8.11 -3.26
C TRP A 340 -27.49 8.73 -1.90
N ARG A 341 -28.36 9.60 -1.37
CA ARG A 341 -28.22 10.17 -0.01
C ARG A 341 -28.11 9.08 1.06
N ILE A 342 -28.86 7.98 0.95
CA ILE A 342 -28.79 6.89 1.93
C ILE A 342 -27.40 6.22 1.85
N VAL A 343 -26.91 5.94 0.64
CA VAL A 343 -25.55 5.38 0.43
C VAL A 343 -24.48 6.29 1.04
N PHE A 344 -24.59 7.61 0.83
CA PHE A 344 -23.67 8.59 1.39
C PHE A 344 -23.74 8.68 2.92
N ILE A 345 -24.94 8.58 3.50
CA ILE A 345 -25.12 8.55 4.96
C ILE A 345 -24.43 7.32 5.56
N ILE A 346 -24.57 6.16 4.94
CA ILE A 346 -23.93 4.92 5.40
C ILE A 346 -22.40 5.09 5.42
N HIS A 347 -21.81 5.63 4.35
CA HIS A 347 -20.39 5.95 4.30
C HIS A 347 -19.98 6.97 5.37
N GLY A 348 -20.76 8.04 5.54
CA GLY A 348 -20.51 9.07 6.55
C GLY A 348 -20.47 8.52 7.96
N VAL A 349 -21.49 7.72 8.32
CA VAL A 349 -21.59 7.06 9.64
C VAL A 349 -20.46 6.06 9.84
N LEU A 350 -20.14 5.25 8.82
CA LEU A 350 -19.07 4.25 8.89
C LEU A 350 -17.70 4.91 9.15
N LEU A 351 -17.39 5.98 8.42
CA LEU A 351 -16.12 6.69 8.55
C LEU A 351 -15.99 7.40 9.91
N ILE A 352 -17.03 8.15 10.33
CA ILE A 352 -17.03 8.87 11.62
C ILE A 352 -17.00 7.87 12.79
N GLY A 353 -17.84 6.83 12.74
CA GLY A 353 -17.88 5.78 13.77
C GLY A 353 -16.56 5.03 13.87
N GLY A 354 -15.96 4.68 12.72
CA GLY A 354 -14.64 4.07 12.66
C GLY A 354 -13.56 4.95 13.30
N ASN A 355 -13.58 6.26 13.07
CA ASN A 355 -12.64 7.18 13.69
C ASN A 355 -12.83 7.29 15.21
N ILE A 356 -14.07 7.34 15.70
CA ILE A 356 -14.36 7.40 17.15
C ILE A 356 -13.77 6.16 17.84
N ILE A 357 -14.03 4.98 17.30
CA ILE A 357 -13.49 3.70 17.81
C ILE A 357 -11.96 3.72 17.74
N PHE A 358 -11.38 4.18 16.64
CA PHE A 358 -9.94 4.28 16.48
C PHE A 358 -9.31 5.20 17.52
N CYS A 359 -9.78 6.43 17.67
CA CYS A 359 -9.23 7.40 18.63
C CYS A 359 -9.32 6.91 20.08
N TRP A 360 -10.34 6.10 20.39
CA TRP A 360 -10.48 5.47 21.70
C TRP A 360 -9.39 4.43 21.98
N PHE A 361 -9.16 3.50 21.05
CA PHE A 361 -8.25 2.37 21.24
C PHE A 361 -6.80 2.61 20.78
N ALA A 362 -6.55 3.61 19.94
CA ALA A 362 -5.26 3.85 19.32
C ALA A 362 -4.13 4.01 20.37
N THR A 363 -2.99 3.39 20.09
CA THR A 363 -1.78 3.46 20.91
C THR A 363 -0.55 3.33 20.02
N GLY A 364 0.53 4.00 20.39
CA GLY A 364 1.85 3.84 19.74
C GLY A 364 2.74 2.80 20.41
N LYS A 365 2.28 2.19 21.51
CA LYS A 365 3.06 1.20 22.27
C LYS A 365 2.98 -0.19 21.62
N PRO A 366 4.07 -0.98 21.61
CA PRO A 366 4.01 -2.37 21.17
C PRO A 366 2.98 -3.18 21.98
N ALA A 367 2.27 -4.10 21.33
CA ALA A 367 1.35 -4.99 22.02
C ALA A 367 2.08 -6.10 22.79
N ALA A 368 1.41 -6.70 23.78
CA ALA A 368 1.99 -7.78 24.60
C ALA A 368 2.52 -8.96 23.75
N PHE A 369 1.84 -9.28 22.64
CA PHE A 369 2.23 -10.38 21.75
C PHE A 369 3.52 -10.12 20.95
N THR A 370 4.09 -8.91 21.00
CA THR A 370 5.37 -8.61 20.33
C THR A 370 6.59 -8.89 21.20
N TYR A 371 6.41 -9.16 22.49
CA TYR A 371 7.50 -9.49 23.38
C TYR A 371 7.69 -11.01 23.38
N SER A 372 8.87 -11.49 23.01
CA SER A 372 9.22 -12.90 23.18
C SER A 372 9.31 -13.19 24.69
N PRO A 373 8.79 -14.32 25.19
CA PRO A 373 9.04 -14.72 26.57
C PRO A 373 10.55 -14.95 26.71
N THR A 374 11.23 -14.06 27.43
CA THR A 374 12.58 -14.32 27.91
C THR A 374 12.53 -15.61 28.73
N SER A 375 13.43 -16.55 28.40
CA SER A 375 13.75 -17.67 29.27
C SER A 375 13.96 -17.14 30.68
N ASN A 376 13.38 -17.83 31.66
CA ASN A 376 13.40 -17.53 33.08
C ASN A 376 14.75 -16.99 33.57
N GLY A 377 14.66 -16.10 34.57
CA GLY A 377 15.79 -15.41 35.16
C GLY A 377 16.97 -16.31 35.53
N SER A 378 18.13 -15.94 35.01
CA SER A 378 19.45 -16.08 35.61
C SER A 378 20.38 -15.16 34.81
N GLU A 379 21.25 -14.48 35.55
CA GLU A 379 22.27 -13.49 35.18
C GLU A 379 22.63 -13.31 33.69
N MET A 380 22.74 -12.04 33.30
CA MET A 380 23.33 -11.61 32.03
C MET A 380 24.81 -12.01 31.99
N ASP A 381 25.13 -13.05 31.24
CA ASP A 381 26.44 -13.14 30.60
C ASP A 381 26.46 -12.24 29.35
N PRO A 382 27.56 -11.50 29.09
CA PRO A 382 27.65 -10.64 27.92
C PRO A 382 27.53 -11.48 26.65
N VAL A 383 26.55 -11.11 25.81
CA VAL A 383 26.32 -11.73 24.50
C VAL A 383 27.56 -11.56 23.64
N ASP A 384 28.20 -12.67 23.28
CA ASP A 384 29.41 -12.69 22.47
C ASP A 384 29.10 -12.21 21.03
N GLU A 385 29.52 -10.99 20.73
CA GLU A 385 29.21 -10.20 19.51
C GLU A 385 29.77 -10.81 18.21
N GLN A 386 30.52 -11.92 18.32
CA GLN A 386 31.16 -12.59 17.19
C GLN A 386 30.29 -13.67 16.54
N GLN A 387 29.28 -14.20 17.23
CA GLN A 387 28.56 -15.40 16.74
C GLN A 387 27.28 -15.09 15.92
N GLN A 388 26.94 -13.81 15.73
CA GLN A 388 25.74 -13.34 15.02
C GLN A 388 26.02 -12.63 13.67
N ARG A 389 27.26 -12.67 13.16
CA ARG A 389 27.59 -12.01 11.88
C ARG A 389 27.28 -12.90 10.67
N CYS A 390 26.72 -12.29 9.62
CA CYS A 390 26.51 -12.92 8.33
C CYS A 390 27.86 -13.44 7.75
N PRO A 391 27.95 -14.66 7.18
CA PRO A 391 29.20 -15.22 6.64
C PRO A 391 29.90 -14.33 5.62
N ILE A 392 29.14 -13.52 4.88
CA ILE A 392 29.66 -12.58 3.88
C ILE A 392 30.34 -11.38 4.55
N CYS A 393 29.77 -10.86 5.63
CA CYS A 393 30.39 -9.78 6.41
C CYS A 393 31.71 -10.24 7.03
N VAL A 394 31.77 -11.49 7.52
CA VAL A 394 32.99 -12.10 8.05
C VAL A 394 34.06 -12.26 6.95
N ASN A 395 33.66 -12.65 5.74
CA ASN A 395 34.58 -12.77 4.61
C ASN A 395 35.07 -11.42 4.08
N TRP A 396 34.21 -10.40 4.05
CA TRP A 396 34.56 -9.02 3.68
C TRP A 396 35.55 -8.41 4.66
N GLU A 397 35.30 -8.55 5.97
CA GLU A 397 36.18 -8.06 7.03
C GLU A 397 37.54 -8.77 6.98
N LYS A 398 37.56 -10.09 6.72
CA LYS A 398 38.81 -10.85 6.48
C LYS A 398 39.55 -10.36 5.24
N SER A 399 38.83 -10.03 4.15
CA SER A 399 39.43 -9.48 2.93
C SER A 399 40.02 -8.09 3.16
N CYS A 400 39.34 -7.21 3.90
CA CYS A 400 39.87 -5.89 4.28
C CYS A 400 41.08 -6.02 5.21
N THR A 401 41.04 -6.95 6.18
CA THR A 401 42.16 -7.18 7.11
C THR A 401 43.38 -7.75 6.38
N ASN A 402 43.17 -8.64 5.40
CA ASN A 402 44.24 -9.18 4.56
C ASN A 402 44.85 -8.09 3.65
N CYS A 403 44.04 -7.19 3.09
CA CYS A 403 44.54 -6.03 2.35
C CYS A 403 45.35 -5.08 3.24
N ALA A 404 44.89 -4.81 4.47
CA ALA A 404 45.60 -3.98 5.44
C ALA A 404 46.94 -4.59 5.88
N ASN A 405 47.00 -5.91 6.03
CA ASN A 405 48.23 -6.64 6.40
C ASN A 405 49.21 -6.84 5.23
N SER A 406 48.76 -6.65 3.99
CA SER A 406 49.61 -6.71 2.78
C SER A 406 50.19 -5.36 2.34
N ALA A 407 49.82 -4.27 3.03
CA ALA A 407 50.40 -2.96 2.75
C ALA A 407 51.83 -2.88 3.37
N PRO A 408 52.87 -2.48 2.60
CA PRO A 408 54.20 -2.31 3.16
C PRO A 408 54.19 -1.19 4.21
N THR A 409 54.68 -1.50 5.41
CA THR A 409 54.90 -0.54 6.50
C THR A 409 55.75 0.64 6.03
N PRO A 410 55.33 1.91 6.20
CA PRO A 410 56.20 3.03 5.95
C PRO A 410 57.31 3.07 7.02
N ALA A 411 58.54 3.33 6.57
CA ALA A 411 59.72 3.45 7.42
C ALA A 411 59.54 4.60 8.45
N PRO A 412 60.08 4.48 9.68
CA PRO A 412 59.94 5.51 10.69
C PRO A 412 60.80 6.73 10.33
N LEU A 413 60.17 7.90 10.23
CA LEU A 413 60.86 9.18 10.11
C LEU A 413 61.46 9.59 11.46
N PRO A 414 62.66 10.23 11.49
CA PRO A 414 63.31 10.60 12.73
C PRO A 414 62.63 11.79 13.41
N ILE A 415 62.57 11.72 14.74
CA ILE A 415 62.05 12.72 15.66
C ILE A 415 62.94 13.97 15.60
N SER A 416 62.36 15.12 15.25
CA SER A 416 62.97 16.43 15.53
C SER A 416 61.92 17.55 15.55
N ALA A 417 61.86 18.22 16.72
CA ALA A 417 61.41 19.59 17.02
C ALA A 417 59.96 20.05 16.72
N ARG A 418 59.30 20.40 17.84
CA ARG A 418 58.26 21.43 18.08
C ARG A 418 57.92 22.36 16.90
N ASP A 419 56.63 22.57 16.66
CA ASP A 419 56.00 23.89 16.88
C ASP A 419 54.46 23.84 16.87
N GLU A 420 53.91 24.88 17.49
CA GLU A 420 52.55 25.12 17.96
C GLU A 420 51.49 25.30 16.85
N ASN A 421 50.21 25.14 17.27
CA ASN A 421 49.00 25.72 16.67
C ASN A 421 48.65 25.34 15.22
N THR A 422 47.60 24.51 15.06
CA THR A 422 46.30 24.87 14.41
C THR A 422 45.48 23.60 14.15
N PHE A 423 44.28 23.55 14.73
CA PHE A 423 43.21 22.65 14.30
C PHE A 423 42.55 23.29 13.07
N ASP A 424 42.56 22.62 11.91
CA ASP A 424 41.61 22.94 10.83
C ASP A 424 41.27 21.68 10.02
N PHE A 425 39.98 21.34 10.02
CA PHE A 425 39.36 20.35 9.14
C PHE A 425 38.94 21.03 7.83
N PRO A 426 39.20 20.45 6.63
CA PRO A 426 38.53 20.88 5.43
C PRO A 426 37.44 19.88 5.01
N TYR A 427 36.18 20.33 5.09
CA TYR A 427 35.11 19.89 4.19
C TYR A 427 35.13 20.76 2.93
N PRO A 428 34.83 20.19 1.74
CA PRO A 428 34.23 20.99 0.69
C PRO A 428 32.98 20.31 0.11
N PHE A 429 31.83 20.95 0.28
CA PHE A 429 30.80 20.98 -0.77
C PHE A 429 30.15 22.37 -0.74
N LYS A 430 30.41 23.13 -1.81
CA LYS A 430 29.80 24.42 -2.13
C LYS A 430 28.73 24.18 -3.20
N ASN A 431 27.56 24.77 -2.92
CA ASN A 431 26.48 25.27 -3.79
C ASN A 431 25.80 24.32 -4.78
#